data_AF-A0A947SD15-F1
#
_entry.id   AF-A0A947SD15-F1
#
_cell.length_a   1.000
_cell.length_b   1.000
_cell.length_c   1.000
_cell.angle_alpha   90.00
_cell.angle_beta   90.00
_cell.angle_gamma   90.00
#
_symmetry.space_group_name_H-M   'P 1'
#
loop_
_entity.id
_entity.type
_entity.pdbx_description
1 polymer ?
#
loop_
_entity_poly.entity_id
_entity_poly.type
_entity_poly.pdbx_seq_one_letter_code
_entity_poly.pdbx_strand_id
1 'polypeptide(L)'
;MHLSSRKVSVNIGRAIKEYEVIEEPYAHILVETNKELHGWLSKHRECTSERLLLNPYHGCSVGCFFCYTKGYDFGYFKLCQEEKVVTVFKDFDRRVASQLDEIKIASCGYLSPVSELFSELNNKYQITERIIKEFIKRNIPIEFITKEVISKEVLELLKQQRHSFGQVSILTLKEGLRKRLMKKGATTEQLLGNIRSLAKSGIYAVCRIDPILPFLNDQKEELRDLIKRVRDEGASHIIASCLDISKIMYQETLNYIKNFGISIFYEYKKLYQESIKNCLHADINYRKRIFSFLRETCDKNNISFALCMEFEMVKDKIRGLNQEFMSSENCEGINIPIYIKRGKYFEPIADCLGNCLNCQEAKCGLRELSQGNEDGEKCWKLSDYKRWSKSINENYRLF
;
A
#
# COMPACT_ATOMS: atom_id res chain seq x y z
N MET A 1 -2.46 8.95 44.36
CA MET A 1 -3.48 8.18 43.61
C MET A 1 -2.76 7.42 42.52
N HIS A 2 -2.58 6.10 42.67
CA HIS A 2 -2.12 5.25 41.58
C HIS A 2 -3.23 5.21 40.52
N LEU A 3 -3.08 5.98 39.44
CA LEU A 3 -3.90 5.79 38.25
C LEU A 3 -3.59 4.37 37.76
N SER A 4 -4.56 3.45 37.93
CA SER A 4 -4.46 2.11 37.35
C SER A 4 -4.14 2.28 35.87
N SER A 5 -3.03 1.70 35.40
CA SER A 5 -2.70 1.68 33.98
C SER A 5 -3.84 0.99 33.22
N ARG A 6 -4.37 1.65 32.19
CA ARG A 6 -5.37 1.03 31.29
C ARG A 6 -4.69 -0.16 30.62
N LYS A 7 -5.31 -1.33 30.68
CA LYS A 7 -4.85 -2.55 30.01
C LYS A 7 -5.82 -2.97 28.93
N VAL A 8 -5.31 -3.62 27.90
CA VAL A 8 -6.10 -4.23 26.82
C VAL A 8 -5.63 -5.65 26.56
N SER A 9 -6.56 -6.50 26.11
CA SER A 9 -6.29 -7.90 25.83
C SER A 9 -6.48 -8.19 24.35
N VAL A 10 -5.57 -8.96 23.76
CA VAL A 10 -5.58 -9.32 22.33
C VAL A 10 -5.52 -10.83 22.17
N ASN A 11 -6.45 -11.36 21.38
CA ASN A 11 -6.44 -12.77 20.98
C ASN A 11 -5.48 -12.97 19.80
N ILE A 12 -4.39 -13.70 20.03
CA ILE A 12 -3.42 -14.09 19.01
C ILE A 12 -3.44 -15.61 18.86
N GLY A 13 -4.21 -16.10 17.89
CA GLY A 13 -4.50 -17.53 17.76
C GLY A 13 -5.28 -18.04 18.95
N ARG A 14 -4.69 -18.98 19.72
CA ARG A 14 -5.29 -19.53 20.95
C ARG A 14 -4.83 -18.80 22.23
N ALA A 15 -3.86 -17.89 22.13
CA ALA A 15 -3.31 -17.19 23.28
C ALA A 15 -3.97 -15.83 23.47
N ILE A 16 -4.24 -15.48 24.73
CA ILE A 16 -4.64 -14.14 25.15
C ILE A 16 -3.40 -13.43 25.66
N LYS A 17 -3.10 -12.24 25.12
CA LYS A 17 -2.00 -11.40 25.58
C LYS A 17 -2.54 -10.08 26.12
N GLU A 18 -2.04 -9.66 27.26
CA GLU A 18 -2.39 -8.38 27.88
C GLU A 18 -1.27 -7.36 27.69
N TYR A 19 -1.65 -6.11 27.44
CA TYR A 19 -0.72 -5.01 27.23
C TYR A 19 -1.16 -3.78 28.03
N GLU A 20 -0.19 -3.05 28.56
CA GLU A 20 -0.43 -1.73 29.10
C GLU A 20 -0.57 -0.70 27.97
N VAL A 21 -1.61 0.13 28.04
CA VAL A 21 -1.86 1.19 27.08
C VAL A 21 -1.04 2.42 27.45
N ILE A 22 -0.31 2.93 26.46
CA ILE A 22 0.40 4.20 26.52
C ILE A 22 -0.48 5.24 25.83
N GLU A 23 -0.88 6.28 26.56
CA GLU A 23 -1.86 7.26 26.06
C GLU A 23 -1.26 8.34 25.13
N GLU A 24 0.05 8.61 25.22
CA GLU A 24 0.70 9.70 24.47
C GLU A 24 1.72 9.19 23.43
N PRO A 25 1.66 9.63 22.15
CA PRO A 25 0.87 10.76 21.61
C PRO A 25 -0.61 10.46 21.31
N TYR A 26 -0.97 9.19 21.28
CA TYR A 26 -2.35 8.69 21.32
C TYR A 26 -2.31 7.24 21.78
N ALA A 27 -3.44 6.70 22.24
CA ALA A 27 -3.53 5.34 22.78
C ALA A 27 -2.87 4.29 21.87
N HIS A 28 -1.82 3.64 22.38
CA HIS A 28 -1.08 2.60 21.68
C HIS A 28 -0.45 1.59 22.65
N ILE A 29 -0.06 0.43 22.12
CA ILE A 29 0.66 -0.61 22.85
C ILE A 29 2.00 -0.92 22.17
N LEU A 30 2.98 -1.35 22.96
CA LEU A 30 4.26 -1.85 22.46
C LEU A 30 4.28 -3.37 22.49
N VAL A 31 4.60 -3.96 21.34
CA VAL A 31 4.55 -5.41 21.14
C VAL A 31 5.90 -5.92 20.65
N GLU A 32 6.47 -6.90 21.36
CA GLU A 32 7.57 -7.70 20.85
C GLU A 32 7.10 -8.56 19.69
N THR A 33 7.84 -8.51 18.59
CA THR A 33 7.38 -9.06 17.32
C THR A 33 8.28 -10.18 16.80
N ASN A 34 7.64 -11.30 16.46
CA ASN A 34 8.23 -12.36 15.66
C ASN A 34 7.72 -12.31 14.20
N LYS A 35 7.17 -11.17 13.77
CA LYS A 35 6.65 -11.00 12.41
C LYS A 35 7.75 -11.32 11.40
N GLU A 36 7.39 -12.17 10.44
CA GLU A 36 8.24 -12.45 9.30
C GLU A 36 7.91 -11.53 8.12
N LEU A 37 8.91 -11.29 7.28
CA LEU A 37 8.70 -10.74 5.95
C LEU A 37 7.77 -11.67 5.20
N HIS A 38 6.74 -11.10 4.61
CA HIS A 38 5.76 -11.85 3.85
C HIS A 38 5.37 -11.05 2.62
N GLY A 39 5.08 -11.75 1.54
CA GLY A 39 4.34 -11.23 0.43
C GLY A 39 2.88 -11.06 0.80
N TRP A 40 2.12 -10.61 -0.16
CA TRP A 40 0.71 -10.37 0.02
C TRP A 40 -0.12 -11.63 0.33
N LEU A 41 -1.30 -11.45 0.96
CA LEU A 41 -2.15 -12.55 1.42
C LEU A 41 -3.20 -13.04 0.40
N SER A 42 -3.64 -12.19 -0.55
CA SER A 42 -4.72 -12.56 -1.50
C SER A 42 -4.19 -13.27 -2.75
N LYS A 43 -4.83 -14.36 -3.18
CA LYS A 43 -4.42 -15.10 -4.40
C LYS A 43 -4.83 -14.44 -5.72
N HIS A 44 -5.79 -13.51 -5.70
CA HIS A 44 -6.30 -12.86 -6.91
C HIS A 44 -5.80 -11.41 -6.97
N ARG A 45 -4.59 -11.23 -7.48
CA ARG A 45 -3.96 -9.93 -7.74
C ARG A 45 -3.56 -9.78 -9.20
N GLU A 46 -3.70 -8.56 -9.70
CA GLU A 46 -3.17 -8.07 -10.97
C GLU A 46 -2.00 -7.10 -10.74
N CYS A 47 -1.16 -7.44 -9.77
CA CYS A 47 -0.10 -6.56 -9.28
C CYS A 47 1.11 -7.41 -8.87
N THR A 48 2.26 -6.76 -8.71
CA THR A 48 3.53 -7.39 -8.36
C THR A 48 3.36 -8.25 -7.08
N SER A 49 3.64 -9.55 -7.20
CA SER A 49 3.40 -10.51 -6.11
C SER A 49 4.63 -10.67 -5.22
N GLU A 50 5.79 -10.35 -5.78
CA GLU A 50 7.10 -10.55 -5.19
C GLU A 50 7.37 -9.62 -4.01
N ARG A 51 6.71 -8.46 -3.89
CA ARG A 51 7.02 -7.45 -2.86
C ARG A 51 7.11 -8.03 -1.44
N LEU A 52 8.15 -7.63 -0.70
CA LEU A 52 8.32 -7.97 0.72
C LEU A 52 7.53 -6.98 1.59
N LEU A 53 6.34 -7.36 2.04
CA LEU A 53 5.49 -6.49 2.85
C LEU A 53 6.01 -6.34 4.28
N LEU A 54 6.01 -5.10 4.75
CA LEU A 54 6.50 -4.69 6.06
C LEU A 54 5.44 -3.87 6.75
N ASN A 55 5.02 -4.25 7.96
CA ASN A 55 3.98 -3.54 8.70
C ASN A 55 4.44 -3.28 10.14
N PRO A 56 5.20 -2.19 10.38
CA PRO A 56 5.68 -1.82 11.72
C PRO A 56 4.56 -1.39 12.67
N TYR A 57 3.40 -1.04 12.13
CA TYR A 57 2.22 -0.63 12.87
C TYR A 57 0.99 -1.40 12.40
N HIS A 58 0.08 -1.73 13.32
CA HIS A 58 -1.31 -2.10 12.99
C HIS A 58 -2.25 -1.03 13.53
N GLY A 59 -3.08 -0.48 12.64
CA GLY A 59 -3.88 0.70 12.92
C GLY A 59 -3.15 2.01 12.57
N CYS A 60 -3.91 3.10 12.49
CA CYS A 60 -3.38 4.45 12.29
C CYS A 60 -4.35 5.49 12.85
N SER A 61 -3.86 6.71 13.08
CA SER A 61 -4.65 7.82 13.63
C SER A 61 -5.32 8.70 12.57
N VAL A 62 -5.07 8.47 11.27
CA VAL A 62 -5.60 9.29 10.16
C VAL A 62 -7.13 9.37 10.16
N GLY A 63 -7.80 8.27 10.51
CA GLY A 63 -9.25 8.24 10.74
C GLY A 63 -10.09 8.30 9.48
N CYS A 64 -9.61 7.74 8.36
CA CYS A 64 -10.36 7.59 7.12
C CYS A 64 -11.61 6.73 7.35
N PHE A 65 -12.81 7.21 6.99
CA PHE A 65 -14.01 6.39 7.11
C PHE A 65 -14.02 5.20 6.13
N PHE A 66 -13.35 5.37 4.99
CA PHE A 66 -13.18 4.38 3.91
C PHE A 66 -12.01 3.40 4.14
N CYS A 67 -11.42 3.35 5.33
CA CYS A 67 -10.26 2.52 5.59
C CYS A 67 -10.60 1.02 5.49
N TYR A 68 -10.03 0.33 4.49
CA TYR A 68 -10.31 -1.09 4.26
C TYR A 68 -9.84 -2.00 5.40
N THR A 69 -8.85 -1.60 6.19
CA THR A 69 -8.35 -2.39 7.33
C THR A 69 -9.34 -2.46 8.48
N LYS A 70 -10.37 -1.60 8.50
CA LYS A 70 -11.51 -1.75 9.42
C LYS A 70 -12.34 -3.01 9.13
N GLY A 71 -12.20 -3.59 7.93
CA GLY A 71 -12.79 -4.91 7.64
C GLY A 71 -12.02 -6.09 8.25
N TYR A 72 -10.86 -5.87 8.88
CA TYR A 72 -10.02 -6.93 9.45
C TYR A 72 -10.39 -7.18 10.92
N ASP A 73 -11.33 -8.07 11.16
CA ASP A 73 -11.84 -8.38 12.52
C ASP A 73 -11.01 -9.45 13.26
N PHE A 74 -9.68 -9.34 13.23
CA PHE A 74 -8.80 -10.30 13.92
C PHE A 74 -7.54 -9.66 14.51
N GLY A 75 -7.01 -10.28 15.57
CA GLY A 75 -5.75 -9.91 16.22
C GLY A 75 -5.66 -8.42 16.56
N TYR A 76 -4.50 -7.82 16.28
CA TYR A 76 -4.26 -6.41 16.56
C TYR A 76 -5.11 -5.44 15.70
N PHE A 77 -5.66 -5.87 14.56
CA PHE A 77 -6.57 -5.02 13.79
C PHE A 77 -7.92 -4.85 14.49
N LYS A 78 -8.44 -5.93 15.08
CA LYS A 78 -9.67 -5.91 15.90
C LYS A 78 -9.48 -4.99 17.11
N LEU A 79 -8.35 -5.10 17.81
CA LEU A 79 -7.99 -4.18 18.92
C LEU A 79 -8.09 -2.72 18.49
N CYS A 80 -7.51 -2.36 17.34
CA CYS A 80 -7.54 -0.98 16.85
C CYS A 80 -8.97 -0.48 16.57
N GLN A 81 -9.89 -1.37 16.17
CA GLN A 81 -11.28 -1.01 15.88
C GLN A 81 -12.11 -0.85 17.15
N GLU A 82 -12.00 -1.79 18.08
CA GLU A 82 -12.81 -1.84 19.30
C GLU A 82 -12.31 -0.85 20.36
N GLU A 83 -11.00 -0.78 20.57
CA GLU A 83 -10.39 -0.01 21.67
C GLU A 83 -9.76 1.31 21.22
N LYS A 84 -9.67 1.55 19.90
CA LYS A 84 -8.95 2.68 19.29
C LYS A 84 -7.47 2.74 19.69
N VAL A 85 -6.87 1.58 19.94
CA VAL A 85 -5.47 1.42 20.35
C VAL A 85 -4.63 0.95 19.16
N VAL A 86 -3.61 1.73 18.79
CA VAL A 86 -2.66 1.35 17.72
C VAL A 86 -1.61 0.39 18.28
N THR A 87 -1.23 -0.62 17.49
CA THR A 87 -0.16 -1.53 17.87
C THR A 87 1.15 -1.10 17.22
N VAL A 88 2.18 -0.90 18.04
CA VAL A 88 3.55 -0.60 17.63
C VAL A 88 4.40 -1.86 17.83
N PHE A 89 4.93 -2.42 16.74
CA PHE A 89 5.86 -3.55 16.84
C PHE A 89 7.27 -3.02 17.11
N LYS A 90 7.64 -2.92 18.39
CA LYS A 90 8.93 -2.36 18.80
C LYS A 90 10.08 -3.19 18.22
N ASP A 91 11.16 -2.50 17.84
CA ASP A 91 12.39 -3.07 17.28
C ASP A 91 12.16 -3.96 16.03
N PHE A 92 11.06 -3.78 15.30
CA PHE A 92 10.78 -4.58 14.10
C PHE A 92 11.88 -4.44 13.04
N ASP A 93 12.55 -3.28 12.97
CA ASP A 93 13.72 -3.04 12.13
C ASP A 93 14.85 -4.07 12.36
N ARG A 94 15.14 -4.44 13.62
CA ARG A 94 16.15 -5.46 13.93
C ARG A 94 15.74 -6.83 13.40
N ARG A 95 14.45 -7.14 13.49
CA ARG A 95 13.92 -8.41 12.99
C ARG A 95 13.89 -8.44 11.46
N VAL A 96 13.63 -7.30 10.81
CA VAL A 96 13.77 -7.13 9.36
C VAL A 96 15.23 -7.34 8.93
N ALA A 97 16.18 -6.67 9.60
CA ALA A 97 17.61 -6.80 9.33
C ALA A 97 18.08 -8.26 9.37
N SER A 98 17.76 -8.99 10.45
CA SER A 98 18.07 -10.41 10.61
C SER A 98 17.52 -11.24 9.45
N GLN A 99 16.28 -11.01 9.04
CA GLN A 99 15.66 -11.79 7.97
C GLN A 99 16.23 -11.49 6.58
N LEU A 100 16.60 -10.23 6.32
CA LEU A 100 17.31 -9.85 5.09
C LEU A 100 18.72 -10.45 5.04
N ASP A 101 19.35 -10.67 6.20
CA ASP A 101 20.67 -11.31 6.26
C ASP A 101 20.62 -12.83 5.98
N GLU A 102 19.47 -13.45 6.26
CA GLU A 102 19.18 -14.88 6.02
C GLU A 102 18.86 -15.22 4.54
N ILE A 103 18.66 -14.22 3.68
CA ILE A 103 18.33 -14.40 2.26
C ILE A 103 19.48 -13.91 1.36
N LYS A 104 19.59 -14.52 0.17
CA LYS A 104 20.51 -14.17 -0.91
C LYS A 104 19.80 -13.57 -2.13
N ILE A 105 18.47 -13.51 -2.11
CA ILE A 105 17.63 -12.88 -3.13
C ILE A 105 16.54 -12.06 -2.47
N ALA A 106 16.22 -10.92 -3.05
CA ALA A 106 15.22 -10.01 -2.52
C ALA A 106 14.47 -9.31 -3.66
N SER A 107 13.22 -8.98 -3.39
CA SER A 107 12.45 -8.00 -4.18
C SER A 107 12.37 -6.68 -3.41
N CYS A 108 11.70 -5.69 -4.01
CA CYS A 108 11.38 -4.44 -3.33
C CYS A 108 10.56 -4.68 -2.05
N GLY A 109 10.95 -4.03 -0.96
CA GLY A 109 10.14 -3.97 0.26
C GLY A 109 8.97 -3.02 0.07
N TYR A 110 7.77 -3.38 0.51
CA TYR A 110 6.62 -2.47 0.54
C TYR A 110 6.25 -2.17 2.00
N LEU A 111 6.60 -0.97 2.42
CA LEU A 111 6.42 -0.48 3.77
C LEU A 111 5.02 0.10 4.00
N SER A 112 4.34 -0.51 4.95
CA SER A 112 3.04 -0.16 5.50
C SER A 112 1.89 -0.05 4.48
N PRO A 113 1.62 -1.08 3.65
CA PRO A 113 0.41 -1.08 2.81
C PRO A 113 -0.90 -1.01 3.61
N VAL A 114 -0.91 -1.41 4.90
CA VAL A 114 -2.09 -1.52 5.78
C VAL A 114 -2.04 -0.57 7.00
N SER A 115 -1.11 0.39 7.04
CA SER A 115 -1.02 1.38 8.14
C SER A 115 -0.32 2.65 7.68
N GLU A 116 -0.35 3.71 8.50
CA GLU A 116 0.37 4.95 8.22
C GLU A 116 1.76 4.92 8.89
N LEU A 117 2.80 5.17 8.10
CA LEU A 117 4.20 5.03 8.51
C LEU A 117 4.84 6.32 9.03
N PHE A 118 4.31 7.50 8.69
CA PHE A 118 4.84 8.81 9.15
C PHE A 118 3.94 9.49 10.19
N SER A 119 3.26 8.69 11.02
CA SER A 119 2.38 9.17 12.08
C SER A 119 3.15 9.78 13.28
N GLU A 120 2.43 10.41 14.21
CA GLU A 120 3.00 10.94 15.47
C GLU A 120 3.72 9.84 16.28
N LEU A 121 3.25 8.59 16.19
CA LEU A 121 3.97 7.45 16.78
C LEU A 121 5.31 7.21 16.12
N ASN A 122 5.43 7.40 14.80
CA ASN A 122 6.73 7.28 14.14
C ASN A 122 7.67 8.43 14.51
N ASN A 123 7.18 9.63 14.80
CA ASN A 123 8.03 10.70 15.34
C ASN A 123 8.69 10.29 16.67
N LYS A 124 7.98 9.50 17.49
CA LYS A 124 8.48 8.97 18.77
C LYS A 124 9.37 7.73 18.59
N TYR A 125 8.97 6.79 17.74
CA TYR A 125 9.59 5.47 17.67
C TYR A 125 10.54 5.28 16.49
N GLN A 126 10.46 6.11 15.45
CA GLN A 126 11.31 6.11 14.24
C GLN A 126 11.53 4.73 13.60
N ILE A 127 10.53 3.83 13.69
CA ILE A 127 10.68 2.45 13.18
C ILE A 127 10.74 2.48 11.65
N THR A 128 9.98 3.37 11.02
CA THR A 128 9.95 3.56 9.58
C THR A 128 11.33 3.91 9.02
N GLU A 129 12.00 4.94 9.56
CA GLU A 129 13.32 5.35 9.14
C GLU A 129 14.35 4.25 9.36
N ARG A 130 14.28 3.54 10.50
CA ARG A 130 15.16 2.41 10.77
C ARG A 130 14.97 1.27 9.76
N ILE A 131 13.73 0.90 9.42
CA ILE A 131 13.46 -0.11 8.38
C ILE A 131 14.02 0.34 7.03
N ILE A 132 13.77 1.59 6.62
CA ILE A 132 14.30 2.13 5.37
C ILE A 132 15.84 2.03 5.38
N LYS A 133 16.51 2.44 6.46
CA LYS A 133 17.97 2.30 6.60
C LYS A 133 18.46 0.86 6.41
N GLU A 134 17.75 -0.14 6.95
CA GLU A 134 18.14 -1.54 6.81
C GLU A 134 18.05 -2.06 5.37
N PHE A 135 17.07 -1.59 4.59
CA PHE A 135 16.95 -1.87 3.15
C PHE A 135 18.05 -1.16 2.35
N ILE A 136 18.20 0.15 2.55
CA ILE A 136 19.17 0.99 1.82
C ILE A 136 20.61 0.54 2.10
N LYS A 137 20.96 0.22 3.35
CA LYS A 137 22.29 -0.31 3.73
C LYS A 137 22.67 -1.59 2.99
N ARG A 138 21.67 -2.41 2.62
CA ARG A 138 21.84 -3.64 1.85
C ARG A 138 21.63 -3.44 0.35
N ASN A 139 21.39 -2.20 -0.10
CA ASN A 139 21.04 -1.87 -1.49
C ASN A 139 19.78 -2.60 -2.02
N ILE A 140 18.81 -2.89 -1.15
CA ILE A 140 17.52 -3.46 -1.52
C ILE A 140 16.52 -2.31 -1.71
N PRO A 141 15.74 -2.26 -2.81
CA PRO A 141 14.75 -1.21 -3.00
C PRO A 141 13.65 -1.29 -1.96
N ILE A 142 13.11 -0.13 -1.59
CA ILE A 142 11.95 -0.02 -0.70
C ILE A 142 10.99 1.04 -1.22
N GLU A 143 9.70 0.73 -1.12
CA GLU A 143 8.60 1.62 -1.43
C GLU A 143 7.69 1.81 -0.22
N PHE A 144 6.87 2.86 -0.25
CA PHE A 144 5.85 3.11 0.76
C PHE A 144 4.65 3.86 0.16
N ILE A 145 3.54 3.85 0.90
CA ILE A 145 2.36 4.68 0.63
C ILE A 145 2.02 5.52 1.86
N THR A 146 1.79 6.83 1.70
CA THR A 146 1.46 7.72 2.83
C THR A 146 0.35 8.73 2.53
N LYS A 147 -0.30 9.17 3.62
CA LYS A 147 -1.23 10.31 3.72
C LYS A 147 -0.69 11.40 4.66
N GLU A 148 0.60 11.33 5.01
CA GLU A 148 1.32 12.26 5.87
C GLU A 148 2.53 12.88 5.15
N VAL A 149 3.20 13.84 5.79
CA VAL A 149 4.38 14.51 5.23
C VAL A 149 5.60 13.57 5.26
N ILE A 150 6.35 13.51 4.15
CA ILE A 150 7.60 12.75 4.08
C ILE A 150 8.73 13.59 4.67
N SER A 151 9.50 13.03 5.59
CA SER A 151 10.63 13.74 6.20
C SER A 151 11.81 13.89 5.21
N LYS A 152 12.62 14.94 5.40
CA LYS A 152 13.84 15.14 4.60
C LYS A 152 14.81 13.97 4.74
N GLU A 153 14.93 13.39 5.92
CA GLU A 153 15.77 12.21 6.17
C GLU A 153 15.37 11.03 5.28
N VAL A 154 14.06 10.75 5.17
CA VAL A 154 13.55 9.69 4.30
C VAL A 154 13.90 9.95 2.84
N LEU A 155 13.74 11.19 2.36
CA LEU A 155 14.12 11.56 0.99
C LEU A 155 15.62 11.32 0.74
N GLU A 156 16.50 11.72 1.66
CA GLU A 156 17.95 11.48 1.52
C GLU A 156 18.33 10.00 1.59
N LEU A 157 17.57 9.17 2.32
CA LEU A 157 17.76 7.72 2.33
C LEU A 157 17.34 7.10 1.00
N LEU A 158 16.16 7.44 0.49
CA LEU A 158 15.64 6.85 -0.76
C LEU A 158 16.51 7.18 -1.98
N LYS A 159 17.11 8.38 -2.03
CA LYS A 159 18.04 8.79 -3.12
C LYS A 159 19.22 7.83 -3.32
N GLN A 160 19.61 7.09 -2.27
CA GLN A 160 20.76 6.18 -2.31
C GLN A 160 20.44 4.86 -3.02
N GLN A 161 19.17 4.61 -3.38
CA GLN A 161 18.74 3.36 -3.99
C GLN A 161 17.87 3.65 -5.23
N ARG A 162 18.36 3.22 -6.39
CA ARG A 162 17.85 3.57 -7.73
C ARG A 162 16.37 3.22 -7.98
N HIS A 163 15.88 2.12 -7.43
CA HIS A 163 14.53 1.59 -7.66
C HIS A 163 13.58 1.79 -6.46
N SER A 164 14.02 2.51 -5.43
CA SER A 164 13.16 2.94 -4.33
C SER A 164 12.26 4.09 -4.79
N PHE A 165 11.01 4.11 -4.31
CA PHE A 165 10.03 5.09 -4.75
C PHE A 165 8.96 5.37 -3.68
N GLY A 166 8.24 6.48 -3.84
CA GLY A 166 7.20 6.90 -2.90
C GLY A 166 5.83 6.99 -3.55
N GLN A 167 4.80 6.55 -2.83
CA GLN A 167 3.40 6.72 -3.21
C GLN A 167 2.70 7.67 -2.24
N VAL A 168 1.92 8.62 -2.75
CA VAL A 168 1.20 9.61 -1.94
C VAL A 168 -0.29 9.54 -2.30
N SER A 169 -1.15 9.32 -1.31
CA SER A 169 -2.60 9.31 -1.56
C SER A 169 -3.18 10.72 -1.54
N ILE A 170 -3.73 11.18 -2.67
CA ILE A 170 -4.36 12.49 -2.82
C ILE A 170 -5.76 12.30 -3.42
N LEU A 171 -6.80 12.57 -2.62
CA LEU A 171 -8.18 12.24 -3.00
C LEU A 171 -8.94 13.40 -3.65
N THR A 172 -8.53 14.63 -3.38
CA THR A 172 -9.23 15.85 -3.85
C THR A 172 -8.32 17.07 -3.66
N LEU A 173 -8.47 18.06 -4.55
CA LEU A 173 -7.88 19.39 -4.40
C LEU A 173 -8.59 20.24 -3.34
N LYS A 174 -9.79 19.85 -2.91
CA LYS A 174 -10.62 20.60 -1.96
C LYS A 174 -10.30 20.20 -0.52
N GLU A 175 -9.52 21.02 0.18
CA GLU A 175 -9.14 20.79 1.58
C GLU A 175 -10.35 20.60 2.52
N GLY A 176 -11.45 21.31 2.26
CA GLY A 176 -12.70 21.14 3.01
C GLY A 176 -13.30 19.73 2.88
N LEU A 177 -13.24 19.14 1.68
CA LEU A 177 -13.65 17.75 1.46
C LEU A 177 -12.63 16.81 2.11
N ARG A 178 -11.32 17.01 1.91
CA ARG A 178 -10.25 16.21 2.53
C ARG A 178 -10.45 16.05 4.04
N LYS A 179 -10.74 17.15 4.77
CA LYS A 179 -11.05 17.14 6.22
C LYS A 179 -12.26 16.28 6.61
N ARG A 180 -13.25 16.19 5.73
CA ARG A 180 -14.43 15.34 5.93
C ARG A 180 -14.17 13.89 5.56
N LEU A 181 -13.25 13.62 4.65
CA LEU A 181 -12.85 12.25 4.27
C LEU A 181 -11.89 11.63 5.29
N MET A 182 -10.97 12.44 5.82
CA MET A 182 -9.89 12.04 6.71
C MET A 182 -9.79 13.03 7.88
N LYS A 183 -10.01 12.53 9.11
CA LYS A 183 -10.07 13.38 10.32
C LYS A 183 -8.71 14.01 10.66
N LYS A 184 -7.63 13.27 10.43
CA LYS A 184 -6.23 13.72 10.55
C LYS A 184 -5.52 13.54 9.19
N GLY A 185 -4.19 13.53 9.17
CA GLY A 185 -3.39 13.48 7.94
C GLY A 185 -2.93 14.86 7.48
N ALA A 186 -1.94 14.85 6.59
CA ALA A 186 -1.45 16.06 5.94
C ALA A 186 -2.54 16.72 5.09
N THR A 187 -2.42 18.04 4.92
CA THR A 187 -3.26 18.81 4.00
C THR A 187 -2.99 18.40 2.56
N THR A 188 -3.96 18.64 1.67
CA THR A 188 -3.77 18.34 0.24
C THR A 188 -2.52 19.02 -0.34
N GLU A 189 -2.23 20.28 0.03
CA GLU A 189 -1.05 21.00 -0.47
C GLU A 189 0.27 20.39 0.05
N GLN A 190 0.30 19.94 1.30
CA GLN A 190 1.47 19.21 1.83
C GLN A 190 1.71 17.90 1.07
N LEU A 191 0.65 17.19 0.71
CA LEU A 191 0.75 15.95 -0.07
C LEU A 191 1.20 16.21 -1.52
N LEU A 192 0.77 17.30 -2.13
CA LEU A 192 1.33 17.77 -3.41
C LEU A 192 2.81 18.14 -3.25
N GLY A 193 3.18 18.75 -2.12
CA GLY A 193 4.57 19.00 -1.73
C GLY A 193 5.43 17.73 -1.60
N ASN A 194 4.85 16.62 -1.14
CA ASN A 194 5.53 15.32 -1.12
C ASN A 194 5.86 14.83 -2.53
N ILE A 195 4.89 14.87 -3.46
CA ILE A 195 5.11 14.52 -4.87
C ILE A 195 6.24 15.37 -5.46
N ARG A 196 6.18 16.70 -5.26
CA ARG A 196 7.21 17.64 -5.70
C ARG A 196 8.58 17.32 -5.13
N SER A 197 8.65 16.95 -3.85
CA SER A 197 9.92 16.67 -3.16
C SER A 197 10.55 15.34 -3.60
N LEU A 198 9.73 14.31 -3.84
CA LEU A 198 10.17 13.06 -4.46
C LEU A 198 10.73 13.31 -5.86
N ALA A 199 9.96 14.00 -6.72
CA ALA A 199 10.36 14.30 -8.09
C ALA A 199 11.65 15.13 -8.18
N LYS A 200 11.76 16.21 -7.39
CA LYS A 200 12.98 17.03 -7.31
C LYS A 200 14.20 16.26 -6.80
N SER A 201 13.97 15.19 -6.06
CA SER A 201 15.02 14.30 -5.56
C SER A 201 15.41 13.21 -6.56
N GLY A 202 14.80 13.17 -7.75
CA GLY A 202 14.98 12.09 -8.73
C GLY A 202 14.36 10.76 -8.29
N ILE A 203 13.48 10.77 -7.30
CA ILE A 203 12.79 9.58 -6.79
C ILE A 203 11.45 9.45 -7.55
N TYR A 204 11.17 8.24 -8.02
CA TYR A 204 9.91 7.95 -8.71
C TYR A 204 8.71 8.23 -7.77
N ALA A 205 7.71 8.95 -8.26
CA ALA A 205 6.60 9.44 -7.44
C ALA A 205 5.27 8.96 -8.02
N VAL A 206 4.48 8.28 -7.19
CA VAL A 206 3.15 7.78 -7.57
C VAL A 206 2.09 8.56 -6.82
N CYS A 207 1.11 9.11 -7.54
CA CYS A 207 -0.11 9.64 -6.92
C CYS A 207 -1.17 8.54 -6.85
N ARG A 208 -1.77 8.33 -5.68
CA ARG A 208 -2.93 7.44 -5.53
C ARG A 208 -4.21 8.23 -5.32
N ILE A 209 -5.13 8.14 -6.27
CA ILE A 209 -6.52 8.58 -6.14
C ILE A 209 -7.34 7.36 -5.69
N ASP A 210 -6.98 6.86 -4.51
CA ASP A 210 -7.39 5.55 -4.00
C ASP A 210 -7.94 5.71 -2.58
N PRO A 211 -9.28 5.72 -2.40
CA PRO A 211 -10.30 5.44 -3.40
C PRO A 211 -10.95 6.68 -4.05
N ILE A 212 -11.56 6.46 -5.20
CA ILE A 212 -12.70 7.22 -5.70
C ILE A 212 -13.92 6.85 -4.87
N LEU A 213 -14.56 7.87 -4.30
CA LEU A 213 -15.76 7.84 -3.49
C LEU A 213 -16.91 8.40 -4.35
N PRO A 214 -17.83 7.54 -4.81
CA PRO A 214 -18.93 7.94 -5.67
C PRO A 214 -19.67 9.19 -5.15
N PHE A 215 -19.97 10.14 -6.01
CA PHE A 215 -20.66 11.41 -5.69
C PHE A 215 -19.92 12.36 -4.71
N LEU A 216 -18.73 12.00 -4.22
CA LEU A 216 -17.97 12.81 -3.27
C LEU A 216 -16.71 13.41 -3.89
N ASN A 217 -15.89 12.61 -4.58
CA ASN A 217 -14.66 13.08 -5.23
C ASN A 217 -14.52 12.55 -6.67
N ASP A 218 -15.63 12.27 -7.34
CA ASP A 218 -15.66 11.68 -8.68
C ASP A 218 -16.23 12.62 -9.76
N GLN A 219 -16.38 13.91 -9.44
CA GLN A 219 -16.72 14.92 -10.44
C GLN A 219 -15.59 15.01 -11.48
N LYS A 220 -15.95 14.92 -12.76
CA LYS A 220 -14.99 14.82 -13.87
C LYS A 220 -14.04 16.00 -13.93
N GLU A 221 -14.55 17.21 -13.72
CA GLU A 221 -13.77 18.45 -13.74
C GLU A 221 -12.73 18.45 -12.60
N GLU A 222 -13.14 18.07 -11.39
CA GLU A 222 -12.23 17.98 -10.24
C GLU A 222 -11.16 16.91 -10.41
N LEU A 223 -11.52 15.75 -10.95
CA LEU A 223 -10.57 14.68 -11.24
C LEU A 223 -9.57 15.10 -12.32
N ARG A 224 -10.03 15.84 -13.35
CA ARG A 224 -9.16 16.39 -14.38
C ARG A 224 -8.16 17.38 -13.80
N ASP A 225 -8.62 18.30 -12.96
CA ASP A 225 -7.77 19.29 -12.31
C ASP A 225 -6.77 18.62 -11.36
N LEU A 226 -7.20 17.60 -10.61
CA LEU A 226 -6.32 16.82 -9.74
C LEU A 226 -5.23 16.11 -10.54
N ILE A 227 -5.58 15.38 -11.60
CA ILE A 227 -4.62 14.66 -12.47
C ILE A 227 -3.59 15.64 -13.05
N LYS A 228 -4.06 16.77 -13.59
CA LYS A 228 -3.17 17.80 -14.14
C LYS A 228 -2.25 18.34 -13.05
N ARG A 229 -2.80 18.70 -11.88
CA ARG A 229 -2.01 19.25 -10.78
C ARG A 229 -0.94 18.26 -10.30
N VAL A 230 -1.27 17.00 -10.07
CA VAL A 230 -0.27 16.02 -9.58
C VAL A 230 0.82 15.73 -10.61
N ARG A 231 0.47 15.74 -11.91
CA ARG A 231 1.43 15.66 -13.01
C ARG A 231 2.36 16.87 -13.02
N ASP A 232 1.82 18.08 -12.88
CA ASP A 232 2.60 19.33 -12.82
C ASP A 232 3.55 19.36 -11.60
N GLU A 233 3.18 18.70 -10.49
CA GLU A 233 4.05 18.52 -9.32
C GLU A 233 5.15 17.47 -9.54
N GLY A 234 5.09 16.67 -10.62
CA GLY A 234 6.11 15.69 -10.98
C GLY A 234 5.76 14.23 -10.69
N ALA A 235 4.47 13.90 -10.48
CA ALA A 235 4.05 12.49 -10.43
C ALA A 235 4.41 11.78 -11.75
N SER A 236 4.94 10.57 -11.64
CA SER A 236 5.30 9.71 -12.78
C SER A 236 4.18 8.74 -13.16
N HIS A 237 3.31 8.43 -12.21
CA HIS A 237 2.23 7.46 -12.36
C HIS A 237 1.04 7.79 -11.46
N ILE A 238 -0.15 7.38 -11.91
CA ILE A 238 -1.39 7.49 -11.15
C ILE A 238 -1.99 6.11 -10.93
N ILE A 239 -2.36 5.81 -9.68
CA ILE A 239 -3.14 4.63 -9.34
C ILE A 239 -4.50 5.08 -8.81
N ALA A 240 -5.57 4.42 -9.22
CA ALA A 240 -6.91 4.66 -8.68
C ALA A 240 -7.62 3.36 -8.30
N SER A 241 -8.65 3.48 -7.47
CA SER A 241 -9.65 2.44 -7.23
C SER A 241 -11.00 3.13 -7.06
N CYS A 242 -12.09 2.38 -7.11
CA CYS A 242 -13.36 2.79 -6.55
C CYS A 242 -13.45 2.22 -5.13
N LEU A 243 -14.13 2.93 -4.23
CA LEU A 243 -14.29 2.47 -2.86
C LEU A 243 -14.93 1.08 -2.84
N ASP A 244 -14.21 0.12 -2.27
CA ASP A 244 -14.72 -1.20 -1.90
C ASP A 244 -15.17 -1.19 -0.44
N ILE A 245 -16.39 -1.66 -0.17
CA ILE A 245 -16.95 -1.66 1.18
C ILE A 245 -16.97 -3.09 1.70
N SER A 246 -16.14 -3.40 2.70
CA SER A 246 -16.25 -4.68 3.41
C SER A 246 -17.68 -4.88 3.92
N LYS A 247 -18.23 -6.09 3.78
CA LYS A 247 -19.60 -6.41 4.21
C LYS A 247 -19.85 -6.05 5.68
N ILE A 248 -18.85 -6.25 6.54
CA ILE A 248 -18.91 -5.90 7.98
C ILE A 248 -19.02 -4.37 8.17
N MET A 249 -18.35 -3.61 7.30
CA MET A 249 -18.26 -2.15 7.37
C MET A 249 -19.41 -1.42 6.66
N TYR A 250 -20.32 -2.15 6.01
CA TYR A 250 -21.33 -1.55 5.14
C TYR A 250 -22.22 -0.54 5.86
N GLN A 251 -22.77 -0.90 7.02
CA GLN A 251 -23.66 -0.01 7.77
C GLN A 251 -22.92 1.21 8.34
N GLU A 252 -21.72 1.03 8.90
CA GLU A 252 -20.92 2.16 9.39
C GLU A 252 -20.55 3.11 8.24
N THR A 253 -20.18 2.56 7.07
CA THR A 253 -19.84 3.36 5.88
C THR A 253 -21.05 4.16 5.43
N LEU A 254 -22.22 3.53 5.27
CA LEU A 254 -23.45 4.23 4.88
C LEU A 254 -23.86 5.30 5.90
N ASN A 255 -23.75 5.01 7.19
CA ASN A 255 -24.04 5.99 8.25
C ASN A 255 -23.10 7.20 8.16
N TYR A 256 -21.83 6.98 7.80
CA TYR A 256 -20.90 8.07 7.57
C TYR A 256 -21.27 8.88 6.31
N ILE A 257 -21.61 8.19 5.21
CA ILE A 257 -22.05 8.82 3.95
C ILE A 257 -23.30 9.68 4.14
N LYS A 258 -24.21 9.31 5.04
CA LYS A 258 -25.40 10.13 5.38
C LYS A 258 -25.04 11.56 5.80
N ASN A 259 -23.87 11.77 6.39
CA ASN A 259 -23.37 13.10 6.77
C ASN A 259 -22.99 13.98 5.56
N PHE A 260 -22.93 13.43 4.35
CA PHE A 260 -22.74 14.17 3.10
C PHE A 260 -24.06 14.54 2.41
N GLY A 261 -25.16 13.90 2.79
CA GLY A 261 -26.48 14.19 2.27
C GLY A 261 -27.36 12.94 2.24
N ILE A 262 -28.65 13.12 2.51
CA ILE A 262 -29.61 11.99 2.49
C ILE A 262 -29.77 11.41 1.09
N SER A 263 -29.69 12.24 0.05
CA SER A 263 -29.71 11.78 -1.36
C SER A 263 -28.52 10.87 -1.66
N ILE A 264 -27.31 11.29 -1.29
CA ILE A 264 -26.08 10.51 -1.50
C ILE A 264 -26.16 9.16 -0.78
N PHE A 265 -26.72 9.12 0.43
CA PHE A 265 -26.95 7.86 1.14
C PHE A 265 -27.80 6.86 0.34
N TYR A 266 -28.89 7.31 -0.29
CA TYR A 266 -29.73 6.44 -1.12
C TYR A 266 -29.04 6.05 -2.43
N GLU A 267 -28.28 6.96 -3.04
CA GLU A 267 -27.48 6.64 -4.23
C GLU A 267 -26.42 5.58 -3.92
N TYR A 268 -25.73 5.65 -2.79
CA TYR A 268 -24.79 4.61 -2.37
C TYR A 268 -25.48 3.26 -2.19
N LYS A 269 -26.66 3.21 -1.53
CA LYS A 269 -27.44 1.98 -1.38
C LYS A 269 -27.82 1.35 -2.72
N LYS A 270 -28.17 2.19 -3.71
CA LYS A 270 -28.50 1.74 -5.06
C LYS A 270 -27.25 1.35 -5.85
N LEU A 271 -26.13 2.01 -5.62
CA LEU A 271 -24.92 1.81 -6.42
C LEU A 271 -24.14 0.56 -5.98
N TYR A 272 -24.09 0.28 -4.68
CA TYR A 272 -23.30 -0.80 -4.10
C TYR A 272 -24.07 -2.14 -4.04
N GLN A 273 -24.30 -2.73 -5.21
CA GLN A 273 -25.03 -4.00 -5.33
C GLN A 273 -24.13 -5.21 -5.66
N GLU A 274 -22.93 -4.97 -6.19
CA GLU A 274 -22.05 -6.05 -6.62
C GLU A 274 -21.30 -6.63 -5.42
N SER A 275 -21.27 -7.95 -5.31
CA SER A 275 -20.54 -8.66 -4.26
C SER A 275 -19.41 -9.46 -4.89
N ILE A 276 -18.17 -9.08 -4.62
CA ILE A 276 -16.97 -9.86 -5.00
C ILE A 276 -16.22 -10.19 -3.71
N LYS A 277 -16.04 -11.48 -3.45
CA LYS A 277 -15.48 -11.99 -2.17
C LYS A 277 -16.27 -11.44 -0.96
N ASN A 278 -15.57 -10.75 -0.04
CA ASN A 278 -16.12 -10.19 1.20
C ASN A 278 -16.42 -8.69 1.12
N CYS A 279 -16.38 -8.11 -0.08
CA CYS A 279 -16.62 -6.69 -0.30
C CYS A 279 -17.85 -6.48 -1.20
N LEU A 280 -18.50 -5.34 -0.97
CA LEU A 280 -19.46 -4.73 -1.88
C LEU A 280 -18.73 -3.71 -2.75
N HIS A 281 -19.03 -3.76 -4.05
CA HIS A 281 -18.49 -2.87 -5.06
C HIS A 281 -19.63 -2.05 -5.67
N ALA A 282 -19.31 -0.86 -6.15
CA ALA A 282 -20.21 -0.10 -7.00
C ALA A 282 -20.50 -0.87 -8.29
N ASP A 283 -21.68 -0.64 -8.89
CA ASP A 283 -22.06 -1.16 -10.21
C ASP A 283 -20.90 -1.07 -11.21
N ILE A 284 -20.65 -2.14 -11.95
CA ILE A 284 -19.52 -2.26 -12.85
C ILE A 284 -19.52 -1.19 -13.93
N ASN A 285 -20.70 -0.83 -14.46
CA ASN A 285 -20.78 0.21 -15.49
C ASN A 285 -20.43 1.57 -14.90
N TYR A 286 -20.78 1.82 -13.63
CA TYR A 286 -20.35 3.02 -12.92
C TYR A 286 -18.83 3.10 -12.81
N ARG A 287 -18.21 2.03 -12.31
CA ARG A 287 -16.74 1.96 -12.13
C ARG A 287 -16.01 2.10 -13.46
N LYS A 288 -16.41 1.35 -14.49
CA LYS A 288 -15.80 1.43 -15.83
C LYS A 288 -15.89 2.83 -16.43
N ARG A 289 -17.02 3.54 -16.31
CA ARG A 289 -17.12 4.93 -16.79
C ARG A 289 -16.13 5.86 -16.11
N ILE A 290 -15.91 5.71 -14.81
CA ILE A 290 -14.91 6.49 -14.07
C ILE A 290 -13.50 6.12 -14.52
N PHE A 291 -13.20 4.82 -14.65
CA PHE A 291 -11.87 4.37 -15.04
C PHE A 291 -11.51 4.74 -16.48
N SER A 292 -12.45 4.66 -17.42
CA SER A 292 -12.28 5.20 -18.79
C SER A 292 -11.93 6.68 -18.74
N PHE A 293 -12.66 7.47 -17.94
CA PHE A 293 -12.41 8.90 -17.82
C PHE A 293 -11.02 9.21 -17.23
N LEU A 294 -10.64 8.50 -16.15
CA LEU A 294 -9.33 8.65 -15.52
C LEU A 294 -8.21 8.28 -16.51
N ARG A 295 -8.34 7.13 -17.18
CA ARG A 295 -7.37 6.65 -18.17
C ARG A 295 -7.19 7.66 -19.31
N GLU A 296 -8.28 8.08 -19.96
CA GLU A 296 -8.21 9.07 -21.04
C GLU A 296 -7.59 10.40 -20.58
N THR A 297 -7.87 10.81 -19.34
CA THR A 297 -7.33 12.05 -18.78
C THR A 297 -5.84 11.92 -18.47
N CYS A 298 -5.39 10.76 -17.99
CA CYS A 298 -3.98 10.45 -17.80
C CYS A 298 -3.24 10.42 -19.15
N ASP A 299 -3.80 9.76 -20.17
CA ASP A 299 -3.23 9.70 -21.52
C ASP A 299 -3.07 11.10 -22.13
N LYS A 300 -4.10 11.96 -22.04
CA LYS A 300 -4.04 13.37 -22.48
C LYS A 300 -2.98 14.19 -21.74
N ASN A 301 -2.59 13.75 -20.54
CA ASN A 301 -1.57 14.38 -19.72
C ASN A 301 -0.23 13.63 -19.75
N ASN A 302 -0.01 12.69 -20.68
CA ASN A 302 1.23 11.92 -20.79
C ASN A 302 1.73 11.35 -19.45
N ILE A 303 0.80 10.87 -18.61
CA ILE A 303 1.11 10.23 -17.34
C ILE A 303 0.50 8.83 -17.35
N SER A 304 1.28 7.83 -16.90
CA SER A 304 0.81 6.45 -16.87
C SER A 304 -0.21 6.24 -15.74
N PHE A 305 -1.03 5.19 -15.89
CA PHE A 305 -2.21 4.92 -15.09
C PHE A 305 -2.43 3.42 -14.86
N ALA A 306 -2.83 3.06 -13.64
CA ALA A 306 -3.26 1.71 -13.27
C ALA A 306 -4.40 1.74 -12.24
N LEU A 307 -5.05 0.59 -12.05
CA LEU A 307 -6.04 0.36 -11.02
C LEU A 307 -5.48 -0.50 -9.88
N CYS A 308 -5.89 -0.20 -8.65
CA CYS A 308 -5.55 -0.98 -7.46
C CYS A 308 -6.70 -1.92 -7.10
N MET A 309 -6.50 -3.23 -7.26
CA MET A 309 -7.43 -4.28 -6.79
C MET A 309 -8.86 -4.16 -7.36
N GLU A 310 -9.00 -3.68 -8.59
CA GLU A 310 -10.30 -3.54 -9.26
C GLU A 310 -10.67 -4.79 -10.04
N PHE A 311 -11.89 -5.29 -9.82
CA PHE A 311 -12.37 -6.53 -10.41
C PHE A 311 -13.79 -6.45 -10.96
N GLU A 312 -14.14 -7.38 -11.83
CA GLU A 312 -15.50 -7.66 -12.28
C GLU A 312 -15.76 -9.17 -12.30
N MET A 313 -17.04 -9.54 -12.27
CA MET A 313 -17.47 -10.93 -12.42
C MET A 313 -17.81 -11.20 -13.88
N VAL A 314 -17.13 -12.17 -14.51
CA VAL A 314 -17.42 -12.64 -15.87
C VAL A 314 -17.64 -14.15 -15.84
N LYS A 315 -18.87 -14.61 -16.10
CA LYS A 315 -19.22 -16.05 -16.09
C LYS A 315 -18.72 -16.75 -14.80
N ASP A 316 -19.02 -16.14 -13.65
CA ASP A 316 -18.63 -16.60 -12.30
C ASP A 316 -17.12 -16.61 -12.01
N LYS A 317 -16.28 -16.07 -12.90
CA LYS A 317 -14.85 -15.86 -12.67
C LYS A 317 -14.55 -14.40 -12.34
N ILE A 318 -13.64 -14.20 -11.39
CA ILE A 318 -13.09 -12.88 -11.09
C ILE A 318 -12.09 -12.52 -12.19
N ARG A 319 -12.40 -11.48 -12.95
CA ARG A 319 -11.47 -10.84 -13.89
C ARG A 319 -11.08 -9.49 -13.30
N GLY A 320 -9.81 -9.13 -13.35
CA GLY A 320 -9.42 -7.80 -12.92
C GLY A 320 -9.41 -6.79 -14.07
N LEU A 321 -9.59 -5.53 -13.71
CA LEU A 321 -9.87 -4.45 -14.65
C LEU A 321 -8.59 -3.81 -15.21
N ASN A 322 -7.40 -4.15 -14.70
CA ASN A 322 -6.15 -3.64 -15.30
C ASN A 322 -5.93 -4.16 -16.74
N GLN A 323 -6.53 -5.29 -17.10
CA GLN A 323 -6.53 -5.80 -18.48
C GLN A 323 -7.17 -4.82 -19.48
N GLU A 324 -8.03 -3.91 -19.01
CA GLU A 324 -8.73 -2.93 -19.83
C GLU A 324 -8.15 -1.51 -19.64
N PHE A 325 -7.81 -1.13 -18.40
CA PHE A 325 -7.52 0.29 -18.08
C PHE A 325 -6.06 0.62 -17.83
N MET A 326 -5.18 -0.36 -17.57
CA MET A 326 -3.77 -0.08 -17.26
C MET A 326 -2.99 0.38 -18.50
N SER A 327 -2.19 1.44 -18.40
CA SER A 327 -1.26 1.90 -19.46
C SER A 327 0.18 1.48 -19.18
N SER A 328 0.48 1.11 -17.95
CA SER A 328 1.79 0.63 -17.53
C SER A 328 1.90 -0.90 -17.68
N GLU A 329 3.12 -1.39 -17.48
CA GLU A 329 3.43 -2.81 -17.46
C GLU A 329 3.07 -3.51 -16.14
N ASN A 330 2.94 -2.73 -15.07
CA ASN A 330 2.56 -3.19 -13.74
C ASN A 330 1.77 -2.09 -13.00
N CYS A 331 1.16 -2.47 -11.88
CA CYS A 331 0.30 -1.62 -11.05
C CYS A 331 0.98 -0.37 -10.46
N GLU A 332 2.30 -0.35 -10.30
CA GLU A 332 3.04 0.80 -9.75
C GLU A 332 3.67 1.69 -10.83
N GLY A 333 3.66 1.25 -12.09
CA GLY A 333 4.23 2.00 -13.22
C GLY A 333 5.75 1.98 -13.30
N ILE A 334 6.43 1.29 -12.37
CA ILE A 334 7.89 1.16 -12.33
C ILE A 334 8.28 -0.31 -12.31
N ASN A 335 9.15 -0.69 -13.23
CA ASN A 335 9.70 -2.04 -13.28
C ASN A 335 10.89 -2.15 -12.32
N ILE A 336 10.86 -3.13 -11.41
CA ILE A 336 11.90 -3.30 -10.40
C ILE A 336 12.51 -4.70 -10.54
N PRO A 337 13.79 -4.81 -10.94
CA PRO A 337 14.44 -6.10 -11.07
C PRO A 337 14.53 -6.82 -9.73
N ILE A 338 14.69 -8.13 -9.79
CA ILE A 338 15.05 -8.92 -8.61
C ILE A 338 16.52 -8.68 -8.27
N TYR A 339 16.80 -8.62 -6.97
CA TYR A 339 18.10 -8.31 -6.40
C TYR A 339 18.76 -9.55 -5.82
N ILE A 340 20.06 -9.73 -6.07
CA ILE A 340 20.86 -10.86 -5.57
C ILE A 340 22.00 -10.37 -4.68
N LYS A 341 22.29 -11.11 -3.61
CA LYS A 341 23.32 -10.76 -2.63
C LYS A 341 24.74 -11.00 -3.17
N ARG A 342 25.60 -9.98 -3.10
CA ARG A 342 27.04 -9.97 -3.37
C ARG A 342 27.78 -9.42 -2.16
N GLY A 343 28.50 -10.31 -1.46
CA GLY A 343 29.13 -9.97 -0.19
C GLY A 343 28.09 -9.50 0.84
N LYS A 344 28.13 -8.21 1.20
CA LYS A 344 27.22 -7.59 2.18
C LYS A 344 26.05 -6.83 1.55
N TYR A 345 26.05 -6.63 0.23
CA TYR A 345 25.07 -5.82 -0.49
C TYR A 345 24.26 -6.68 -1.45
N PHE A 346 23.18 -6.13 -1.99
CA PHE A 346 22.40 -6.72 -3.06
C PHE A 346 22.58 -5.90 -4.33
N GLU A 347 22.55 -6.56 -5.48
CA GLU A 347 22.67 -5.94 -6.80
C GLU A 347 21.54 -6.41 -7.71
N PRO A 348 21.00 -5.55 -8.58
CA PRO A 348 19.94 -5.94 -9.50
C PRO A 348 20.47 -6.92 -10.56
N ILE A 349 19.69 -7.97 -10.85
CA ILE A 349 20.02 -8.91 -11.91
C ILE A 349 19.90 -8.22 -13.27
N ALA A 350 20.98 -8.24 -14.08
CA ALA A 350 21.08 -7.40 -15.28
C ALA A 350 19.98 -7.69 -16.31
N ASP A 351 19.70 -8.96 -16.54
CA ASP A 351 18.72 -9.40 -17.54
C ASP A 351 17.29 -9.47 -16.97
N CYS A 352 17.06 -9.03 -15.73
CA CYS A 352 15.72 -9.01 -15.14
C CYS A 352 15.00 -7.70 -15.49
N LEU A 353 13.93 -7.80 -16.29
CA LEU A 353 13.14 -6.63 -16.69
C LEU A 353 12.27 -6.05 -15.56
N GLY A 354 12.19 -6.69 -14.40
CA GLY A 354 11.44 -6.18 -13.25
C GLY A 354 9.91 -6.16 -13.39
N ASN A 355 9.38 -6.87 -14.39
CA ASN A 355 7.94 -7.05 -14.62
C ASN A 355 7.54 -8.51 -14.41
N CYS A 356 7.50 -8.96 -13.15
CA CYS A 356 7.14 -10.34 -12.81
C CYS A 356 5.73 -10.72 -13.28
N LEU A 357 4.81 -9.75 -13.39
CA LEU A 357 3.43 -9.97 -13.81
C LEU A 357 3.35 -10.53 -15.23
N ASN A 358 4.11 -9.96 -16.17
CA ASN A 358 4.13 -10.37 -17.58
C ASN A 358 5.37 -11.20 -17.94
N CYS A 359 6.18 -11.58 -16.95
CA CYS A 359 7.41 -12.34 -17.18
C CYS A 359 7.09 -13.74 -17.71
N GLN A 360 7.63 -14.05 -18.90
CA GLN A 360 7.58 -15.38 -19.53
C GLN A 360 8.91 -16.14 -19.39
N GLU A 361 10.02 -15.41 -19.41
CA GLU A 361 11.37 -15.95 -19.26
C GLU A 361 12.00 -15.43 -17.97
N ALA A 362 11.97 -16.23 -16.91
CA ALA A 362 12.56 -15.89 -15.62
C ALA A 362 14.10 -15.84 -15.69
N LYS A 363 14.66 -14.78 -16.28
CA LYS A 363 16.12 -14.53 -16.37
C LYS A 363 16.80 -14.41 -14.99
N CYS A 364 16.04 -14.10 -13.95
CA CYS A 364 16.48 -14.15 -12.56
C CYS A 364 16.68 -15.58 -12.02
N GLY A 365 16.35 -16.61 -12.81
CA GLY A 365 16.37 -18.02 -12.40
C GLY A 365 15.18 -18.45 -11.54
N LEU A 366 14.30 -17.53 -11.14
CA LEU A 366 13.12 -17.82 -10.33
C LEU A 366 11.87 -18.01 -11.18
N ARG A 367 11.68 -19.22 -11.73
CA ARG A 367 10.47 -19.56 -12.53
C ARG A 367 9.17 -19.35 -11.76
N GLU A 368 9.20 -19.56 -10.44
CA GLU A 368 8.07 -19.34 -9.54
C GLU A 368 7.55 -17.89 -9.59
N LEU A 369 8.43 -16.90 -9.78
CA LEU A 369 8.03 -15.48 -9.88
C LEU A 369 7.45 -15.10 -11.25
N SER A 370 7.55 -15.99 -12.24
CA SER A 370 7.09 -15.75 -13.62
C SER A 370 5.56 -15.93 -13.67
N GLN A 371 4.81 -14.83 -13.61
CA GLN A 371 3.34 -14.88 -13.57
C GLN A 371 2.66 -14.77 -14.94
N GLY A 372 3.43 -14.66 -16.03
CA GLY A 372 2.89 -14.64 -17.39
C GLY A 372 2.20 -15.95 -17.82
N ASN A 373 2.41 -17.04 -17.07
CA ASN A 373 1.74 -18.32 -17.24
C ASN A 373 0.74 -18.48 -16.07
N GLU A 374 -0.55 -18.69 -16.37
CA GLU A 374 -1.71 -18.53 -15.45
C GLU A 374 -1.72 -19.39 -14.16
N ASP A 375 -0.71 -20.25 -13.93
CA ASP A 375 -0.68 -21.28 -12.88
C ASP A 375 0.22 -20.96 -11.65
N GLY A 376 0.73 -19.74 -11.51
CA GLY A 376 1.67 -19.37 -10.45
C GLY A 376 1.05 -19.03 -9.07
N GLU A 377 1.70 -19.45 -7.97
CA GLU A 377 1.43 -18.91 -6.63
C GLU A 377 1.71 -17.39 -6.62
N LYS A 378 0.82 -16.60 -6.00
CA LYS A 378 0.92 -15.12 -6.00
C LYS A 378 1.21 -14.54 -4.61
N CYS A 379 1.63 -15.39 -3.67
CA CYS A 379 1.79 -15.05 -2.26
C CYS A 379 3.06 -15.70 -1.72
N TRP A 380 4.18 -14.99 -1.75
CA TRP A 380 5.46 -15.51 -1.29
C TRP A 380 5.69 -15.26 0.19
N LYS A 381 6.44 -16.09 0.89
CA LYS A 381 6.82 -15.91 2.30
C LYS A 381 8.33 -15.88 2.43
N LEU A 382 8.84 -15.47 3.58
CA LEU A 382 10.28 -15.54 3.88
C LEU A 382 10.86 -16.94 3.61
N SER A 383 10.11 -18.01 3.88
CA SER A 383 10.54 -19.39 3.58
C SER A 383 10.82 -19.64 2.10
N ASP A 384 10.08 -19.01 1.20
CA ASP A 384 10.28 -19.12 -0.25
C ASP A 384 11.55 -18.38 -0.67
N TYR A 385 11.75 -17.16 -0.15
CA TYR A 385 13.00 -16.42 -0.32
C TYR A 385 14.22 -17.18 0.19
N LYS A 386 14.11 -17.85 1.35
CA LYS A 386 15.15 -18.75 1.88
C LYS A 386 15.39 -19.98 1.01
N ARG A 387 14.32 -20.57 0.44
CA ARG A 387 14.43 -21.69 -0.51
C ARG A 387 15.19 -21.26 -1.76
N TRP A 388 14.79 -20.15 -2.39
CA TRP A 388 15.45 -19.60 -3.57
C TRP A 388 16.90 -19.22 -3.32
N SER A 389 17.21 -18.73 -2.12
CA SER A 389 18.58 -18.41 -1.71
C SER A 389 19.52 -19.61 -1.73
N LYS A 390 19.00 -20.84 -1.60
CA LYS A 390 19.79 -22.08 -1.67
C LYS A 390 20.03 -22.55 -3.11
N SER A 391 19.16 -22.17 -4.05
CA SER A 391 19.21 -22.62 -5.46
C SER A 391 19.91 -21.64 -6.40
N ILE A 392 20.28 -20.46 -5.91
CA ILE A 392 20.87 -19.40 -6.71
C ILE A 392 22.34 -19.69 -7.01
N ASN A 393 22.66 -19.66 -8.31
CA ASN A 393 24.03 -19.74 -8.79
C ASN A 393 24.69 -18.36 -8.71
N GLU A 394 25.95 -18.28 -8.27
CA GLU A 394 26.66 -17.00 -8.12
C GLU A 394 27.16 -16.42 -9.46
N ASN A 395 26.75 -16.98 -10.60
CA ASN A 395 27.24 -16.59 -11.93
C ASN A 395 26.30 -15.65 -12.73
N TYR A 396 25.33 -15.00 -12.10
CA TYR A 396 24.47 -14.03 -12.81
C TYR A 396 25.26 -12.78 -13.25
N ARG A 397 24.94 -12.27 -14.46
CA ARG A 397 25.40 -10.97 -14.97
C ARG A 397 24.69 -9.84 -14.21
N LEU A 398 25.44 -8.86 -13.73
CA LEU A 398 24.94 -7.76 -12.88
C LEU A 398 25.28 -6.39 -13.50
N PHE A 399 24.50 -5.38 -13.13
CA PHE A 399 24.61 -4.01 -13.65
C PHE A 399 25.72 -3.21 -12.99
#